data_AF-A0A382QQM9-F1
#
_entry.id   AF-A0A382QQM9-F1
#
_cell.length_a   1.000
_cell.length_b   1.000
_cell.length_c   1.000
_cell.angle_alpha   90.00
_cell.angle_beta   90.00
_cell.angle_gamma   90.00
#
_symmetry.space_group_name_H-M   'P 1'
#
loop_
_entity.id
_entity.type
_entity.pdbx_description
1 polymer ?
#
loop_
_entity_poly.entity_id
_entity_poly.type
_entity_poly.pdbx_seq_one_letter_code
_entity_poly.pdbx_strand_id
1 'polypeptide(L)'
;RRNVESETVKRQLYKLTSVESSFGFNTLAIVDGKPKTLNLKDFISEFVNFREKTLTRKIKFDLNKALEKAHILLGISVSVENIDAVIKTIKKSETLELAKKSLLAKKWRINKTNKLIKLIKSEKGGSFYTLSENQVTAILELRLQKLTAFGINEIETEIKKLSVLIKEYEKILKSKKELFNVIINELNKIKDKFSVKRRSKIIDAVLNYNIEETIQKEAVVITITHKGYIKRGSLSSLKIQKRGGKGKAGIKTRDEDYVVQIFTANSHTPILFFSTQGLVYKLKAWKIPQGSASSRGKTLFNLLPLKSHQSISSIMPLPDSESEWKKLY
;
A
#
# COMPACT_ATOMS: atom_id res chain seq x y z
N ARG A 1 36.15 7.11 12.96
CA ARG A 1 37.04 7.46 14.09
C ARG A 1 37.88 6.23 14.44
N ARG A 2 39.16 6.38 14.81
CA ARG A 2 39.96 5.24 15.31
C ARG A 2 39.41 4.81 16.69
N ASN A 3 39.39 3.50 16.98
CA ASN A 3 38.89 2.89 18.23
C ASN A 3 37.37 3.03 18.50
N VAL A 4 36.53 3.00 17.47
CA VAL A 4 35.06 2.95 17.61
C VAL A 4 34.51 1.78 16.80
N GLU A 5 33.63 0.98 17.41
CA GLU A 5 32.96 -0.14 16.76
C GLU A 5 31.90 0.38 15.77
N SER A 6 32.05 0.01 14.49
CA SER A 6 31.20 0.49 13.39
C SER A 6 29.74 0.08 13.55
N GLU A 7 29.47 -1.12 14.08
CA GLU A 7 28.11 -1.59 14.33
C GLU A 7 27.38 -0.75 15.38
N THR A 8 28.06 -0.37 16.46
CA THR A 8 27.50 0.45 17.52
C THR A 8 27.11 1.84 17.00
N VAL A 9 27.95 2.45 16.16
CA VAL A 9 27.62 3.74 15.50
C VAL A 9 26.45 3.58 14.53
N LYS A 10 26.41 2.49 13.76
CA LYS A 10 25.30 2.18 12.84
C LYS A 10 23.98 2.11 13.62
N ARG A 11 23.95 1.39 14.74
CA ARG A 11 22.76 1.28 15.62
C ARG A 11 22.36 2.63 16.21
N GLN A 12 23.33 3.45 16.63
CA GLN A 12 23.06 4.83 17.07
C GLN A 12 22.42 5.68 15.98
N LEU A 13 22.86 5.54 14.72
CA LEU A 13 22.27 6.24 13.59
C LEU A 13 20.83 5.79 13.34
N TYR A 14 20.54 4.49 13.32
CA TYR A 14 19.16 4.01 13.18
C TYR A 14 18.24 4.57 14.28
N LYS A 15 18.72 4.68 15.52
CA LYS A 15 17.92 5.18 16.64
C LYS A 15 17.73 6.70 16.67
N LEU A 16 18.77 7.47 16.33
CA LEU A 16 18.81 8.92 16.52
C LEU A 16 18.54 9.72 15.25
N THR A 17 18.45 9.06 14.09
CA THR A 17 18.22 9.71 12.78
C THR A 17 17.02 9.12 12.06
N SER A 18 16.56 9.81 11.01
CA SER A 18 15.42 9.39 10.17
C SER A 18 15.73 8.24 9.20
N VAL A 19 16.88 7.57 9.35
CA VAL A 19 17.20 6.34 8.60
C VAL A 19 16.21 5.23 8.93
N GLU A 20 15.70 5.20 10.17
CA GLU A 20 14.56 4.38 10.58
C GLU A 20 13.39 5.28 10.95
N SER A 21 12.19 4.93 10.48
CA SER A 21 10.98 5.66 10.84
C SER A 21 9.79 4.73 10.90
N SER A 22 8.92 4.92 11.88
CA SER A 22 7.62 4.27 11.92
C SER A 22 6.66 4.92 10.92
N PHE A 23 5.89 4.12 10.20
CA PHE A 23 4.80 4.59 9.36
C PHE A 23 3.47 4.10 9.93
N GLY A 24 2.61 5.03 10.35
CA GLY A 24 1.26 4.71 10.82
C GLY A 24 0.37 4.31 9.65
N PHE A 25 -0.03 3.05 9.59
CA PHE A 25 -0.89 2.52 8.54
C PHE A 25 -2.34 2.46 9.02
N ASN A 26 -3.24 3.18 8.34
CA ASN A 26 -4.69 3.14 8.59
C ASN A 26 -5.43 2.88 7.27
N THR A 27 -6.34 1.90 7.28
CA THR A 27 -7.10 1.44 6.11
C THR A 27 -8.53 1.98 6.07
N LEU A 28 -8.74 3.21 6.54
CA LEU A 28 -10.04 3.88 6.47
C LEU A 28 -10.37 4.26 5.01
N ALA A 29 -11.52 3.81 4.52
CA ALA A 29 -12.04 4.14 3.20
C ALA A 29 -13.54 4.43 3.25
N ILE A 30 -14.09 5.02 2.19
CA ILE A 30 -15.52 5.28 2.07
C ILE A 30 -16.17 4.15 1.27
N VAL A 31 -17.15 3.48 1.86
CA VAL A 31 -17.97 2.46 1.20
C VAL A 31 -19.42 2.88 1.32
N ASP A 32 -20.10 3.05 0.18
CA ASP A 32 -21.49 3.52 0.09
C ASP A 32 -21.77 4.80 0.90
N GLY A 33 -20.85 5.76 0.81
CA GLY A 33 -20.97 7.06 1.49
C GLY A 33 -20.67 7.04 2.99
N LYS A 34 -20.21 5.91 3.56
CA LYS A 34 -19.86 5.80 4.98
C LYS A 34 -18.39 5.43 5.17
N PRO A 35 -17.67 6.05 6.13
CA PRO A 35 -16.30 5.67 6.46
C PRO A 35 -16.29 4.30 7.15
N LYS A 36 -15.46 3.39 6.64
CA LYS A 36 -15.24 2.04 7.19
C LYS A 36 -13.75 1.71 7.15
N THR A 37 -13.27 0.99 8.15
CA THR A 37 -11.95 0.36 8.12
C THR A 37 -12.05 -0.96 7.37
N LEU A 38 -11.20 -1.15 6.35
CA LEU A 38 -11.25 -2.32 5.48
C LEU A 38 -9.97 -3.15 5.62
N ASN A 39 -10.11 -4.48 5.53
CA ASN A 39 -8.96 -5.36 5.35
C ASN A 39 -8.62 -5.51 3.85
N LEU A 40 -7.52 -6.21 3.52
CA LEU A 40 -7.10 -6.43 2.13
C LEU A 40 -8.15 -7.20 1.29
N LYS A 41 -8.80 -8.20 1.88
CA LYS A 41 -9.84 -9.00 1.20
C LYS A 41 -11.06 -8.13 0.89
N ASP A 42 -11.44 -7.24 1.80
CA ASP A 42 -12.56 -6.32 1.63
C ASP A 42 -12.28 -5.33 0.49
N PHE A 43 -11.07 -4.76 0.44
CA PHE A 43 -10.66 -3.89 -0.67
C PHE A 43 -10.76 -4.58 -2.03
N ILE A 44 -10.25 -5.82 -2.13
CA ILE A 44 -10.29 -6.58 -3.38
C ILE A 44 -11.75 -6.91 -3.74
N SER A 45 -12.56 -7.30 -2.76
CA SER A 45 -13.97 -7.64 -2.98
C SER A 45 -14.78 -6.43 -3.48
N GLU A 46 -14.58 -5.26 -2.86
CA GLU A 46 -15.27 -4.03 -3.26
C GLU A 46 -14.81 -3.55 -4.64
N PHE A 47 -13.52 -3.65 -4.95
CA PHE A 47 -12.99 -3.37 -6.29
C PHE A 47 -13.62 -4.27 -7.35
N VAL A 48 -13.75 -5.58 -7.08
CA VAL A 48 -14.36 -6.53 -8.02
C VAL A 48 -15.83 -6.22 -8.23
N ASN A 49 -16.59 -5.93 -7.17
CA ASN A 49 -18.00 -5.52 -7.24
C ASN A 49 -18.18 -4.23 -8.06
N PHE A 50 -17.34 -3.23 -7.81
CA PHE A 50 -17.33 -1.99 -8.59
C PHE A 50 -17.04 -2.24 -10.07
N ARG A 51 -16.08 -3.12 -10.39
CA ARG A 51 -15.75 -3.48 -11.79
C ARG A 51 -16.89 -4.24 -12.46
N GLU A 52 -17.56 -5.17 -11.77
CA GLU A 52 -18.75 -5.86 -12.26
C GLU A 52 -19.85 -4.87 -12.65
N LYS A 53 -20.20 -3.95 -11.75
CA LYS A 53 -21.22 -2.91 -11.99
C LYS A 53 -20.84 -2.01 -13.15
N THR A 54 -19.61 -1.54 -13.20
CA THR A 54 -19.13 -0.61 -14.23
C THR A 54 -19.10 -1.27 -15.61
N LEU A 55 -18.57 -2.50 -15.70
CA LEU A 55 -18.48 -3.23 -16.96
C LEU A 55 -19.88 -3.59 -17.47
N THR A 56 -20.79 -4.01 -16.58
CA THR A 56 -22.18 -4.30 -16.94
C THR A 56 -22.88 -3.07 -17.53
N ARG A 57 -22.71 -1.89 -16.90
CA ARG A 57 -23.28 -0.63 -17.42
C ARG A 57 -22.71 -0.27 -18.78
N LYS A 58 -21.39 -0.40 -18.95
CA LYS A 58 -20.71 -0.14 -20.22
C LYS A 58 -21.24 -1.05 -21.33
N ILE A 59 -21.31 -2.36 -21.09
CA ILE A 59 -21.79 -3.33 -22.09
C ILE A 59 -23.26 -3.09 -22.43
N LYS A 60 -24.11 -2.74 -21.46
CA LYS A 60 -25.51 -2.37 -21.73
C LYS A 60 -25.61 -1.12 -22.61
N PHE A 61 -24.78 -0.11 -22.34
CA PHE A 61 -24.72 1.09 -23.17
C PHE A 61 -24.27 0.78 -24.60
N ASP A 62 -23.18 0.01 -24.75
CA ASP A 62 -22.65 -0.39 -26.06
C ASP A 62 -23.65 -1.27 -26.83
N LEU A 63 -24.36 -2.18 -26.14
CA LEU A 63 -25.42 -3.00 -26.70
C LEU A 63 -26.59 -2.16 -27.21
N ASN A 64 -27.10 -1.22 -26.40
CA ASN A 64 -28.20 -0.34 -26.81
C ASN A 64 -27.81 0.48 -28.04
N LYS A 65 -26.60 1.06 -28.04
CA LYS A 65 -26.07 1.82 -29.18
C LYS A 65 -25.94 0.96 -30.44
N ALA A 66 -25.49 -0.29 -30.30
CA ALA A 66 -25.41 -1.23 -31.41
C ALA A 66 -26.80 -1.61 -31.94
N LEU A 67 -27.78 -1.83 -31.05
CA LEU A 67 -29.17 -2.13 -31.41
C LEU A 67 -29.86 -0.98 -32.13
N GLU A 68 -29.71 0.27 -31.64
CA GLU A 68 -30.25 1.46 -32.30
C GLU A 68 -29.67 1.64 -33.69
N LYS A 69 -28.35 1.48 -33.84
CA LYS A 69 -27.69 1.58 -35.14
C LYS A 69 -28.14 0.46 -36.09
N ALA A 70 -28.20 -0.78 -35.60
CA ALA A 70 -28.69 -1.90 -36.37
C ALA A 70 -30.16 -1.71 -36.80
N HIS A 71 -30.98 -1.16 -35.92
CA HIS A 71 -32.38 -0.83 -36.20
C HIS A 71 -32.51 0.18 -37.35
N ILE A 72 -31.72 1.26 -37.34
CA ILE A 72 -31.70 2.25 -38.43
C ILE A 72 -31.27 1.60 -39.75
N LEU A 73 -30.16 0.84 -39.74
CA LEU A 73 -29.62 0.18 -40.93
C LEU A 73 -30.60 -0.86 -41.51
N LEU A 74 -31.34 -1.58 -40.67
CA LEU A 74 -32.40 -2.49 -41.10
C LEU A 74 -33.52 -1.74 -41.83
N GLY A 75 -33.94 -0.59 -41.31
CA GLY A 75 -34.94 0.27 -41.97
C GLY A 75 -34.47 0.71 -43.35
N ILE A 76 -33.23 1.18 -43.46
CA ILE A 76 -32.60 1.56 -44.73
C ILE A 76 -32.57 0.37 -45.70
N SER A 77 -32.18 -0.82 -45.24
CA SER A 77 -32.16 -2.04 -46.06
C SER A 77 -33.55 -2.40 -46.60
N VAL A 78 -34.60 -2.28 -45.78
CA VAL A 78 -35.99 -2.51 -46.22
C VAL A 78 -36.42 -1.49 -47.27
N SER A 79 -36.02 -0.22 -47.12
CA SER A 79 -36.32 0.83 -48.09
C SER A 79 -35.60 0.63 -49.42
N VAL A 80 -34.33 0.21 -49.39
CA VAL A 80 -33.57 -0.13 -50.60
C VAL A 80 -34.23 -1.30 -51.35
N GLU A 81 -34.72 -2.31 -50.64
CA GLU A 81 -35.42 -3.46 -51.24
C GLU A 81 -36.74 -3.05 -51.92
N ASN A 82 -37.39 -1.98 -51.46
CA ASN A 82 -38.68 -1.50 -51.96
C ASN A 82 -38.61 -0.09 -52.57
N ILE A 83 -37.47 0.25 -53.19
CA ILE A 83 -37.13 1.63 -53.53
C ILE A 83 -38.18 2.35 -54.40
N ASP A 84 -38.71 1.69 -55.42
CA ASP A 84 -39.70 2.29 -56.33
C ASP A 84 -40.99 2.66 -55.59
N ALA A 85 -41.42 1.78 -54.67
CA ALA A 85 -42.60 2.00 -53.86
C ALA A 85 -42.38 3.13 -52.83
N VAL A 86 -41.17 3.25 -52.26
CA VAL A 86 -40.79 4.34 -51.35
C VAL A 86 -40.76 5.68 -52.09
N ILE A 87 -40.11 5.76 -53.25
CA ILE A 87 -40.06 6.98 -54.06
C ILE A 87 -41.46 7.39 -54.51
N LYS A 88 -42.31 6.44 -54.93
CA LYS A 88 -43.69 6.73 -55.32
C LYS A 88 -44.51 7.29 -54.16
N THR A 89 -44.33 6.77 -52.94
CA THR A 89 -45.01 7.32 -51.75
C THR A 89 -44.52 8.72 -51.41
N ILE A 90 -43.21 8.98 -51.49
CA ILE A 90 -42.63 10.31 -51.21
C ILE A 90 -43.09 11.33 -52.26
N LYS A 91 -43.06 10.97 -53.55
CA LYS A 91 -43.50 11.87 -54.64
C LYS A 91 -44.99 12.20 -54.60
N LYS A 92 -45.84 11.34 -54.02
CA LYS A 92 -47.28 11.58 -53.89
C LYS A 92 -47.61 12.50 -52.70
N SER A 93 -46.71 12.62 -51.72
CA SER A 93 -46.94 13.44 -50.53
C SER A 93 -46.54 14.89 -50.78
N GLU A 94 -47.42 15.84 -50.42
CA GLU A 94 -47.17 17.28 -50.58
C GLU A 94 -46.22 17.85 -49.53
N THR A 95 -46.20 17.26 -48.32
CA THR A 95 -45.36 17.71 -47.21
C THR A 95 -44.54 16.58 -46.60
N LEU A 96 -43.43 16.93 -45.95
CA LEU A 96 -42.56 15.97 -45.26
C LEU A 96 -43.30 15.18 -44.18
N GLU A 97 -44.22 15.81 -43.45
CA GLU A 97 -44.99 15.17 -42.39
C GLU A 97 -45.99 14.16 -42.95
N LEU A 98 -46.64 14.47 -44.08
CA LEU A 98 -47.52 13.54 -44.78
C LEU A 98 -46.74 12.34 -45.34
N ALA A 99 -45.52 12.56 -45.85
CA ALA A 99 -44.64 11.49 -46.29
C ALA A 99 -44.25 10.57 -45.12
N LYS A 100 -43.89 11.13 -43.96
CA LYS A 100 -43.60 10.35 -42.74
C LYS A 100 -44.79 9.49 -42.32
N LYS A 101 -45.98 10.06 -42.19
CA LYS A 101 -47.21 9.33 -41.82
C LYS A 101 -47.53 8.22 -42.82
N SER A 102 -47.34 8.49 -44.12
CA SER A 102 -47.59 7.51 -45.19
C SER A 102 -46.61 6.33 -45.16
N LEU A 103 -45.33 6.58 -44.87
CA LEU A 103 -44.29 5.55 -44.78
C LEU A 103 -44.48 4.67 -43.52
N LEU A 104 -44.95 5.26 -42.41
CA LEU A 104 -45.26 4.54 -41.17
C LEU A 104 -46.50 3.65 -41.27
N ALA A 105 -47.56 4.12 -41.92
CA ALA A 105 -48.82 3.38 -42.04
C ALA A 105 -48.71 2.15 -42.96
N LYS A 106 -47.73 2.14 -43.88
CA LYS A 106 -47.59 1.11 -44.90
C LYS A 106 -46.77 -0.09 -44.39
N LYS A 107 -47.22 -1.29 -44.73
CA LYS A 107 -46.46 -2.54 -44.54
C LYS A 107 -45.58 -2.82 -45.76
N TRP A 108 -44.31 -3.09 -45.53
CA TRP A 108 -43.31 -3.28 -46.58
C TRP A 108 -42.98 -4.76 -46.76
N ARG A 109 -42.93 -5.25 -48.00
CA ARG A 109 -42.60 -6.66 -48.27
C ARG A 109 -41.10 -6.87 -48.06
N ILE A 110 -40.74 -7.98 -47.40
CA ILE A 110 -39.33 -8.32 -47.17
C ILE A 110 -39.03 -9.72 -47.69
N ASN A 111 -38.02 -9.86 -48.56
CA ASN A 111 -37.47 -11.14 -49.00
C ASN A 111 -36.01 -11.27 -48.58
N LYS A 112 -35.13 -10.38 -49.05
CA LYS A 112 -33.68 -10.43 -48.79
C LYS A 112 -33.34 -9.98 -47.37
N THR A 113 -33.96 -8.88 -46.92
CA THR A 113 -33.68 -8.28 -45.60
C THR A 113 -34.15 -9.18 -44.44
N ASN A 114 -35.01 -10.18 -44.70
CA ASN A 114 -35.48 -11.12 -43.67
C ASN A 114 -34.33 -11.96 -43.10
N LYS A 115 -33.33 -12.30 -43.93
CA LYS A 115 -32.12 -12.98 -43.46
C LYS A 115 -31.35 -12.13 -42.44
N LEU A 116 -31.26 -10.82 -42.66
CA LEU A 116 -30.56 -9.88 -41.78
C LEU A 116 -31.34 -9.64 -40.48
N ILE A 117 -32.67 -9.54 -40.57
CA ILE A 117 -33.53 -9.39 -39.39
C ILE A 117 -33.37 -10.60 -38.46
N LYS A 118 -33.36 -11.82 -39.01
CA LYS A 118 -33.14 -13.05 -38.24
C LYS A 118 -31.79 -13.12 -37.53
N LEU A 119 -30.77 -12.40 -38.01
CA LEU A 119 -29.46 -12.37 -37.36
C LEU A 119 -29.46 -11.53 -36.08
N ILE A 120 -30.34 -10.53 -36.00
CA ILE A 120 -30.41 -9.57 -34.90
C ILE A 120 -31.56 -9.88 -33.94
N LYS A 121 -32.75 -10.22 -34.45
CA LYS A 121 -33.90 -10.63 -33.65
C LYS A 121 -34.19 -12.11 -33.92
N SER A 122 -34.27 -12.90 -32.85
CA SER A 122 -34.59 -14.33 -32.90
C SER A 122 -36.06 -14.64 -33.23
N GLU A 123 -36.92 -13.62 -33.33
CA GLU A 123 -38.33 -13.78 -33.65
C GLU A 123 -38.56 -14.07 -35.15
N LYS A 124 -39.63 -14.83 -35.44
CA LYS A 124 -40.04 -15.18 -36.81
C LYS A 124 -40.42 -13.90 -37.57
N GLY A 125 -39.51 -13.41 -38.41
CA GLY A 125 -39.81 -12.35 -39.36
C GLY A 125 -40.94 -12.78 -40.29
N GLY A 126 -42.10 -12.15 -40.16
CA GLY A 126 -43.18 -12.27 -41.13
C GLY A 126 -42.77 -11.70 -42.50
N SER A 127 -43.60 -11.92 -43.52
CA SER A 127 -43.34 -11.39 -44.88
C SER A 127 -43.41 -9.86 -44.99
N PHE A 128 -43.85 -9.18 -43.91
CA PHE A 128 -44.10 -7.76 -43.87
C PHE A 128 -43.35 -7.07 -42.72
N TYR A 129 -42.77 -5.90 -43.00
CA TYR A 129 -42.15 -5.00 -42.03
C TYR A 129 -42.99 -3.76 -41.79
N THR A 130 -42.96 -3.26 -40.57
CA THR A 130 -43.43 -1.92 -40.21
C THR A 130 -42.24 -1.08 -39.78
N LEU A 131 -42.09 0.10 -40.39
CA LEU A 131 -40.99 1.01 -40.06
C LEU A 131 -41.30 1.80 -38.78
N SER A 132 -40.26 2.15 -38.02
CA SER A 132 -40.36 3.06 -36.89
C SER A 132 -40.17 4.52 -37.32
N GLU A 133 -40.52 5.47 -36.46
CA GLU A 133 -40.28 6.91 -36.72
C GLU A 133 -38.80 7.21 -37.01
N ASN A 134 -37.89 6.72 -36.15
CA ASN A 134 -36.45 6.91 -36.32
C ASN A 134 -35.89 6.28 -37.61
N GLN A 135 -36.48 5.18 -38.09
CA GLN A 135 -36.10 4.59 -39.37
C GLN A 135 -36.59 5.46 -40.51
N VAL A 136 -37.84 5.93 -40.46
CA VAL A 136 -38.43 6.77 -41.51
C VAL A 136 -37.68 8.10 -41.65
N THR A 137 -37.29 8.74 -40.54
CA THR A 137 -36.44 9.94 -40.60
C THR A 137 -35.11 9.64 -41.29
N ALA A 138 -34.43 8.56 -40.90
CA ALA A 138 -33.17 8.16 -41.52
C ALA A 138 -33.33 7.82 -43.01
N ILE A 139 -34.46 7.24 -43.42
CA ILE A 139 -34.78 6.94 -44.82
C ILE A 139 -34.98 8.22 -45.64
N LEU A 140 -35.68 9.22 -45.09
CA LEU A 140 -35.89 10.50 -45.76
C LEU A 140 -34.59 11.31 -45.91
N GLU A 141 -33.62 11.10 -45.00
CA GLU A 141 -32.29 11.70 -45.03
C GLU A 141 -31.28 10.95 -45.92
N LEU A 142 -31.69 9.83 -46.54
CA LEU A 142 -30.80 9.06 -47.41
C LEU A 142 -30.38 9.87 -48.64
N ARG A 143 -29.08 9.82 -48.93
CA ARG A 143 -28.51 10.37 -50.16
C ARG A 143 -28.50 9.31 -51.27
N LEU A 144 -28.82 9.72 -52.50
CA LEU A 144 -28.90 8.83 -53.67
C LEU A 144 -27.62 8.00 -53.91
N GLN A 145 -26.45 8.53 -53.56
CA GLN A 145 -25.16 7.81 -53.66
C GLN A 145 -25.13 6.47 -52.90
N LYS A 146 -25.92 6.33 -51.82
CA LYS A 146 -25.98 5.11 -51.00
C LYS A 146 -26.81 3.98 -51.64
N LEU A 147 -27.49 4.27 -52.75
CA LEU A 147 -28.25 3.30 -53.53
C LEU A 147 -27.38 2.50 -54.52
N THR A 148 -26.11 2.87 -54.67
CA THR A 148 -25.16 2.09 -55.47
C THR A 148 -24.99 0.68 -54.91
N ALA A 149 -24.69 -0.30 -55.75
CA ALA A 149 -24.44 -1.68 -55.31
C ALA A 149 -23.36 -1.75 -54.21
N PHE A 150 -22.34 -0.89 -54.30
CA PHE A 150 -21.31 -0.75 -53.28
C PHE A 150 -21.88 -0.25 -51.94
N GLY A 151 -22.68 0.83 -51.95
CA GLY A 151 -23.30 1.36 -50.73
C GLY A 151 -24.25 0.38 -50.04
N ILE A 152 -24.97 -0.42 -50.82
CA ILE A 152 -25.85 -1.48 -50.28
C ILE A 152 -25.02 -2.59 -49.62
N ASN A 153 -23.93 -3.02 -50.27
CA ASN A 153 -23.02 -4.01 -49.70
C ASN A 153 -22.34 -3.49 -48.42
N GLU A 154 -21.94 -2.21 -48.35
CA GLU A 154 -21.42 -1.61 -47.12
C GLU A 154 -22.41 -1.76 -45.96
N ILE A 155 -23.68 -1.39 -46.19
CA ILE A 155 -24.75 -1.50 -45.19
C ILE A 155 -24.93 -2.95 -44.73
N GLU A 156 -24.95 -3.91 -45.67
CA GLU A 156 -25.09 -5.33 -45.33
C GLU A 156 -23.90 -5.83 -44.49
N THR A 157 -22.67 -5.46 -44.85
CA THR A 157 -21.48 -5.84 -44.07
C THR A 157 -21.49 -5.23 -42.68
N GLU A 158 -21.98 -3.99 -42.53
CA GLU A 158 -22.08 -3.31 -41.25
C GLU A 158 -23.13 -3.96 -40.35
N ILE A 159 -24.30 -4.31 -40.91
CA ILE A 159 -25.34 -5.08 -40.20
C ILE A 159 -24.77 -6.41 -39.70
N LYS A 160 -24.02 -7.14 -40.54
CA LYS A 160 -23.36 -8.41 -40.14
C LYS A 160 -22.39 -8.20 -38.99
N LYS A 161 -21.51 -7.19 -39.05
CA LYS A 161 -20.58 -6.86 -37.96
C LYS A 161 -21.31 -6.53 -36.66
N LEU A 162 -22.35 -5.70 -36.72
CA LEU A 162 -23.17 -5.35 -35.55
C LEU A 162 -23.89 -6.58 -34.98
N SER A 163 -24.37 -7.50 -35.81
CA SER A 163 -25.02 -8.72 -35.33
C SER A 163 -24.08 -9.62 -34.53
N VAL A 164 -22.80 -9.70 -34.91
CA VAL A 164 -21.78 -10.44 -34.14
C VAL A 164 -21.55 -9.76 -32.79
N LEU A 165 -21.36 -8.44 -32.77
CA LEU A 165 -21.15 -7.68 -31.54
C LEU A 165 -22.34 -7.77 -30.58
N ILE A 166 -23.57 -7.64 -31.09
CA ILE A 166 -24.79 -7.76 -30.29
C ILE A 166 -24.87 -9.14 -29.62
N LYS A 167 -24.58 -10.21 -30.37
CA LYS A 167 -24.55 -11.58 -29.83
C LYS A 167 -23.49 -11.73 -28.75
N GLU A 168 -22.30 -11.18 -28.95
CA GLU A 168 -21.23 -11.20 -27.94
C GLU A 168 -21.65 -10.45 -26.67
N TYR A 169 -22.20 -9.23 -26.79
CA TYR A 169 -22.67 -8.46 -25.64
C TYR A 169 -23.81 -9.15 -24.90
N GLU A 170 -24.78 -9.71 -25.61
CA GLU A 170 -25.85 -10.50 -24.97
C GLU A 170 -25.30 -11.72 -24.23
N LYS A 171 -24.32 -12.41 -24.81
CA LYS A 171 -23.69 -13.59 -24.22
C LYS A 171 -22.99 -13.22 -22.91
N ILE A 172 -22.25 -12.10 -22.91
CA ILE A 172 -21.59 -11.56 -21.71
C ILE A 172 -22.61 -11.14 -20.65
N LEU A 173 -23.74 -10.52 -21.03
CA LEU A 173 -24.77 -10.10 -20.08
C LEU A 173 -25.57 -11.29 -19.50
N LYS A 174 -25.73 -12.39 -20.25
CA LYS A 174 -26.43 -13.60 -19.80
C LYS A 174 -25.58 -14.44 -18.84
N SER A 175 -24.25 -14.45 -19.01
CA SER A 175 -23.34 -15.32 -18.26
C SER A 175 -22.36 -14.54 -17.39
N LYS A 176 -22.52 -14.62 -16.07
CA LYS A 176 -21.54 -14.06 -15.12
C LYS A 176 -20.13 -14.59 -15.34
N LYS A 177 -19.98 -15.86 -15.72
CA LYS A 177 -18.67 -16.49 -15.99
C LYS A 177 -17.93 -15.77 -17.12
N GLU A 178 -18.65 -15.38 -18.16
CA GLU A 178 -18.04 -14.68 -19.30
C GLU A 178 -17.67 -13.25 -18.94
N LEU A 179 -18.50 -12.56 -18.16
CA LEU A 179 -18.18 -11.25 -17.62
C LEU A 179 -16.86 -11.29 -16.82
N PHE A 180 -16.69 -12.29 -15.94
CA PHE A 180 -15.44 -12.46 -15.20
C PHE A 180 -14.24 -12.77 -16.10
N ASN A 181 -14.41 -13.59 -17.14
CA ASN A 181 -13.34 -13.84 -18.11
C ASN A 181 -12.88 -12.55 -18.81
N VAL A 182 -13.83 -11.66 -19.17
CA VAL A 182 -13.49 -10.35 -19.74
C VAL A 182 -12.71 -9.51 -18.72
N ILE A 183 -13.16 -9.47 -17.45
CA ILE A 183 -12.46 -8.75 -16.38
C ILE A 183 -11.03 -9.27 -16.20
N ILE A 184 -10.85 -10.60 -16.16
CA ILE A 184 -9.53 -11.24 -16.03
C ILE A 184 -8.63 -10.85 -17.20
N ASN A 185 -9.14 -10.91 -18.43
CA ASN A 185 -8.39 -10.54 -19.63
C ASN A 185 -7.98 -9.06 -19.62
N GLU A 186 -8.87 -8.15 -19.18
CA GLU A 186 -8.53 -6.74 -19.02
C GLU A 186 -7.45 -6.53 -17.94
N LEU A 187 -7.57 -7.20 -16.79
CA LEU A 187 -6.60 -7.09 -15.70
C LEU A 187 -5.23 -7.64 -16.10
N ASN A 188 -5.18 -8.73 -16.88
CA ASN A 188 -3.92 -9.25 -17.43
C ASN A 188 -3.28 -8.25 -18.40
N LYS A 189 -4.05 -7.63 -19.30
CA LYS A 189 -3.55 -6.57 -20.18
C LYS A 189 -2.99 -5.37 -19.40
N ILE A 190 -3.65 -4.98 -18.31
CA ILE A 190 -3.18 -3.91 -17.42
C ILE A 190 -1.87 -4.32 -16.74
N LYS A 191 -1.79 -5.56 -16.23
CA LYS A 191 -0.57 -6.10 -15.62
C LYS A 191 0.58 -6.09 -16.62
N ASP A 192 0.38 -6.56 -17.84
CA ASP A 192 1.44 -6.63 -18.85
C ASP A 192 1.92 -5.24 -19.25
N LYS A 193 1.00 -4.26 -19.36
CA LYS A 193 1.34 -2.89 -19.76
C LYS A 193 2.03 -2.07 -18.66
N PHE A 194 1.69 -2.31 -17.39
CA PHE A 194 2.10 -1.43 -16.28
C PHE A 194 2.93 -2.12 -15.18
N SER A 195 3.30 -3.39 -15.34
CA SER A 195 4.09 -4.10 -14.32
C SER A 195 5.51 -3.54 -14.19
N VAL A 196 5.97 -3.42 -12.94
CA VAL A 196 7.33 -3.01 -12.59
C VAL A 196 7.85 -3.94 -11.49
N LYS A 197 9.15 -4.25 -11.51
CA LYS A 197 9.80 -5.05 -10.46
C LYS A 197 9.70 -4.34 -9.10
N ARG A 198 9.51 -5.12 -8.02
CA ARG A 198 9.46 -4.60 -6.64
C ARG A 198 10.78 -3.91 -6.29
N ARG A 199 10.68 -2.71 -5.70
CA ARG A 199 11.84 -1.91 -5.26
C ARG A 199 12.23 -2.17 -3.80
N SER A 200 11.26 -2.46 -2.94
CA SER A 200 11.48 -2.72 -1.51
C SER A 200 11.80 -4.18 -1.22
N LYS A 201 12.68 -4.44 -0.26
CA LYS A 201 12.94 -5.77 0.30
C LYS A 201 12.29 -5.85 1.68
N ILE A 202 11.49 -6.89 1.91
CA ILE A 202 10.90 -7.18 3.22
C ILE A 202 11.86 -8.11 3.94
N ILE A 203 12.25 -7.76 5.16
CA ILE A 203 13.22 -8.49 5.98
C ILE A 203 12.58 -8.66 7.36
N ASP A 204 12.64 -9.87 7.92
CA ASP A 204 12.21 -10.15 9.30
C ASP A 204 13.28 -9.69 10.29
N ALA A 205 13.47 -8.38 10.41
CA ALA A 205 14.34 -7.80 11.43
C ALA A 205 13.54 -7.64 12.74
N VAL A 206 13.82 -8.48 13.73
CA VAL A 206 13.31 -8.31 15.09
C VAL A 206 13.97 -7.07 15.69
N LEU A 207 13.23 -5.97 15.78
CA LEU A 207 13.64 -4.68 16.34
C LEU A 207 13.73 -4.69 17.88
N ASN A 208 14.31 -5.73 18.46
CA ASN A 208 14.67 -5.71 19.88
C ASN A 208 16.04 -5.05 20.05
N TYR A 209 16.12 -3.74 19.77
CA TYR A 209 17.33 -2.98 20.12
C TYR A 209 17.45 -2.91 21.64
N ASN A 210 18.27 -3.78 22.22
CA ASN A 210 18.70 -3.61 23.60
C ASN A 210 19.49 -2.29 23.68
N ILE A 211 19.10 -1.36 24.56
CA ILE A 211 19.82 -0.08 24.76
C ILE A 211 21.31 -0.32 24.99
N GLU A 212 21.65 -1.44 25.63
CA GLU A 212 23.02 -1.89 25.85
C GLU A 212 23.84 -2.05 24.57
N GLU A 213 23.24 -2.59 23.51
CA GLU A 213 23.86 -2.75 22.19
C GLU A 213 24.15 -1.43 21.47
N THR A 214 23.65 -0.31 21.99
CA THR A 214 23.92 1.05 21.50
C THR A 214 25.10 1.70 22.22
N ILE A 215 25.56 1.13 23.34
CA ILE A 215 26.60 1.70 24.20
C ILE A 215 27.95 1.09 23.84
N GLN A 216 28.97 1.93 23.63
CA GLN A 216 30.30 1.45 23.32
C GLN A 216 30.97 0.78 24.54
N LYS A 217 31.64 -0.35 24.31
CA LYS A 217 32.53 -0.98 25.28
C LYS A 217 33.78 -0.11 25.46
N GLU A 218 33.88 0.55 26.61
CA GLU A 218 34.98 1.43 26.97
C GLU A 218 35.47 1.12 28.37
N ALA A 219 36.78 1.23 28.59
CA ALA A 219 37.36 1.11 29.93
C ALA A 219 37.04 2.37 30.74
N VAL A 220 36.20 2.19 31.77
CA VAL A 220 35.77 3.25 32.68
C VAL A 220 36.37 3.03 34.06
N VAL A 221 36.61 4.13 34.76
CA VAL A 221 37.06 4.12 36.15
C VAL A 221 35.86 4.47 37.01
N ILE A 222 35.59 3.64 38.01
CA ILE A 222 34.52 3.88 38.96
C ILE A 222 35.15 4.31 40.28
N THR A 223 34.66 5.40 40.82
CA THR A 223 35.12 5.99 42.08
C THR A 223 33.97 5.98 43.07
N ILE A 224 34.23 5.47 44.26
CA ILE A 224 33.27 5.42 45.36
C ILE A 224 33.87 6.10 46.59
N THR A 225 33.09 6.97 47.23
CA THR A 225 33.50 7.66 48.47
C THR A 225 32.86 7.05 49.71
N HIS A 226 33.40 7.36 50.89
CA HIS A 226 32.91 6.84 52.18
C HIS A 226 31.45 7.26 52.45
N LYS A 227 31.07 8.48 52.05
CA LYS A 227 29.67 8.95 52.13
C LYS A 227 28.73 8.32 51.09
N GLY A 228 29.18 7.31 50.34
CA GLY A 228 28.36 6.55 49.40
C GLY A 228 28.07 7.28 48.09
N TYR A 229 28.94 8.19 47.66
CA TYR A 229 28.85 8.77 46.32
C TYR A 229 29.57 7.90 45.31
N ILE A 230 28.94 7.67 44.16
CA ILE A 230 29.49 6.91 43.04
C ILE A 230 29.46 7.72 41.74
N LYS A 231 30.52 7.59 40.95
CA LYS A 231 30.63 8.15 39.61
C LYS A 231 31.46 7.28 38.69
N ARG A 232 31.17 7.33 37.37
CA ARG A 232 32.05 6.80 36.33
C ARG A 232 32.83 7.93 35.66
N GLY A 233 34.13 7.73 35.49
CA GLY A 233 35.02 8.57 34.70
C GLY A 233 35.64 7.78 33.55
N SER A 234 36.16 8.49 32.54
CA SER A 234 36.97 7.84 31.50
C SER A 234 38.35 7.50 32.06
N LEU A 235 38.89 6.31 31.75
CA LEU A 235 40.27 5.95 32.11
C LEU A 235 41.29 6.96 31.56
N SER A 236 41.04 7.55 30.38
CA SER A 236 41.91 8.56 29.77
C SER A 236 42.06 9.85 30.61
N SER A 237 41.15 10.11 31.55
CA SER A 237 41.22 11.27 32.44
C SER A 237 42.23 11.13 33.57
N LEU A 238 42.67 9.91 33.89
CA LEU A 238 43.69 9.62 34.90
C LEU A 238 45.04 9.40 34.20
N LYS A 239 45.82 10.47 34.05
CA LYS A 239 47.20 10.34 33.53
C LYS A 239 48.12 9.78 34.60
N ILE A 240 48.88 8.74 34.25
CA ILE A 240 49.96 8.21 35.08
C ILE A 240 51.09 9.24 35.12
N GLN A 241 51.39 9.79 36.30
CA GLN A 241 52.62 10.57 36.55
C GLN A 241 53.62 9.67 37.29
N LYS A 242 54.90 9.67 36.85
CA LYS A 242 55.99 8.99 37.56
C LYS A 242 56.37 9.76 38.85
N ARG A 243 56.96 9.05 39.82
CA ARG A 243 57.19 9.42 41.23
C ARG A 243 57.53 10.89 41.48
N GLY A 244 56.82 11.51 42.43
CA GLY A 244 57.28 12.71 43.17
C GLY A 244 56.63 14.05 42.84
N GLY A 245 55.74 14.14 41.84
CA GLY A 245 55.01 15.39 41.57
C GLY A 245 53.70 15.49 42.36
N LYS A 246 53.50 16.57 43.13
CA LYS A 246 52.14 16.94 43.63
C LYS A 246 51.27 17.28 42.41
N GLY A 247 50.56 16.26 41.91
CA GLY A 247 49.70 16.36 40.74
C GLY A 247 48.52 17.32 40.93
N LYS A 248 47.86 17.64 39.81
CA LYS A 248 46.59 18.41 39.78
C LYS A 248 45.67 17.96 40.92
N ALA A 249 45.03 18.93 41.59
CA ALA A 249 44.10 18.70 42.68
C ALA A 249 43.18 17.51 42.38
N GLY A 250 43.26 16.49 43.24
CA GLY A 250 42.54 15.23 43.10
C GLY A 250 41.03 15.40 43.21
N ILE A 251 40.34 14.26 43.28
CA ILE A 251 38.89 14.16 43.43
C ILE A 251 38.42 15.09 44.56
N LYS A 252 37.63 16.12 44.24
CA LYS A 252 37.02 17.00 45.25
C LYS A 252 35.93 16.23 45.98
N THR A 253 36.22 15.86 47.21
CA THR A 253 35.28 15.29 48.16
C THR A 253 34.58 16.39 48.96
N ARG A 254 33.46 16.07 49.62
CA ARG A 254 32.69 17.03 50.44
C ARG A 254 33.03 16.83 51.91
N ASP A 255 33.42 17.88 52.61
CA ASP A 255 33.61 17.92 54.07
C ASP A 255 34.36 16.68 54.60
N GLU A 256 35.67 16.59 54.33
CA GLU A 256 36.55 15.49 54.78
C GLU A 256 36.15 14.08 54.30
N ASP A 257 35.30 13.96 53.28
CA ASP A 257 35.03 12.67 52.64
C ASP A 257 36.29 12.18 51.89
N TYR A 258 36.50 10.88 51.82
CA TYR A 258 37.67 10.28 51.18
C TYR A 258 37.23 9.13 50.27
N VAL A 259 38.11 8.78 49.33
CA VAL A 259 37.83 7.73 48.35
C VAL A 259 38.10 6.39 49.01
N VAL A 260 37.07 5.53 49.09
CA VAL A 260 37.18 4.18 49.68
C VAL A 260 37.70 3.19 48.65
N GLN A 261 37.19 3.27 47.42
CA GLN A 261 37.54 2.29 46.38
C GLN A 261 37.57 2.95 45.01
N ILE A 262 38.60 2.58 44.24
CA ILE A 262 38.74 2.91 42.81
C ILE A 262 39.05 1.60 42.09
N PHE A 263 38.26 1.28 41.06
CA PHE A 263 38.55 0.15 40.19
C PHE A 263 38.22 0.47 38.74
N THR A 264 38.82 -0.28 37.82
CA THR A 264 38.60 -0.20 36.38
C THR A 264 37.65 -1.31 35.94
N ALA A 265 36.64 -0.98 35.13
CA ALA A 265 35.70 -1.93 34.55
C ALA A 265 35.33 -1.52 33.12
N ASN A 266 34.73 -2.41 32.33
CA ASN A 266 34.13 -2.03 31.06
C ASN A 266 32.74 -1.41 31.30
N SER A 267 32.29 -0.49 30.46
CA SER A 267 30.93 0.08 30.48
C SER A 267 29.83 -0.99 30.55
N HIS A 268 30.05 -2.17 29.95
CA HIS A 268 29.09 -3.28 29.94
C HIS A 268 29.16 -4.17 31.19
N THR A 269 30.28 -4.13 31.91
CA THR A 269 30.55 -5.02 33.04
C THR A 269 29.50 -4.82 34.15
N PRO A 270 28.82 -5.89 34.60
CA PRO A 270 27.92 -5.83 35.74
C PRO A 270 28.71 -5.65 37.04
N ILE A 271 28.22 -4.76 37.90
CA ILE A 271 28.79 -4.49 39.21
C ILE A 271 27.79 -4.96 40.25
N LEU A 272 28.30 -5.72 41.22
CA LEU A 272 27.56 -6.24 42.35
C LEU A 272 27.80 -5.34 43.56
N PHE A 273 26.71 -4.91 44.18
CA PHE A 273 26.70 -4.12 45.42
C PHE A 273 26.13 -5.00 46.53
N PHE A 274 26.97 -5.36 47.49
CA PHE A 274 26.59 -6.17 48.64
C PHE A 274 26.14 -5.26 49.78
N SER A 275 24.95 -5.49 50.33
CA SER A 275 24.45 -4.76 51.48
C SER A 275 24.85 -5.42 52.80
N THR A 276 24.83 -4.66 53.88
CA THR A 276 25.04 -5.18 55.24
C THR A 276 23.99 -6.20 55.69
N GLN A 277 22.86 -6.29 54.98
CA GLN A 277 21.78 -7.24 55.26
C GLN A 277 21.82 -8.49 54.36
N GLY A 278 22.91 -8.69 53.62
CA GLY A 278 23.08 -9.86 52.76
C GLY A 278 22.32 -9.81 51.43
N LEU A 279 21.82 -8.64 51.02
CA LEU A 279 21.22 -8.46 49.68
C LEU A 279 22.28 -8.05 48.67
N VAL A 280 22.15 -8.53 47.44
CA VAL A 280 23.05 -8.20 46.32
C VAL A 280 22.29 -7.46 45.24
N TYR A 281 22.74 -6.26 44.90
CA TYR A 281 22.18 -5.49 43.78
C TYR A 281 23.13 -5.54 42.59
N LYS A 282 22.58 -5.82 41.40
CA LYS A 282 23.34 -5.86 40.14
C LYS A 282 23.03 -4.65 39.28
N LEU A 283 24.05 -3.85 38.96
CA LEU A 283 23.91 -2.69 38.08
C LEU A 283 25.11 -2.61 37.13
N LYS A 284 24.85 -2.42 35.83
CA LYS A 284 25.90 -2.33 34.80
C LYS A 284 26.63 -1.00 34.87
N ALA A 285 27.94 -0.99 34.62
CA ALA A 285 28.78 0.20 34.77
C ALA A 285 28.27 1.43 33.99
N TRP A 286 27.65 1.26 32.81
CA TRP A 286 27.09 2.36 32.03
C TRP A 286 25.91 3.08 32.69
N LYS A 287 25.17 2.42 33.59
CA LYS A 287 24.07 3.02 34.35
C LYS A 287 24.57 3.95 35.46
N ILE A 288 25.85 3.88 35.82
CA ILE A 288 26.47 4.78 36.79
C ILE A 288 26.62 6.17 36.14
N PRO A 289 26.28 7.27 36.85
CA PRO A 289 26.37 8.62 36.32
C PRO A 289 27.82 8.96 35.94
N GLN A 290 27.97 9.51 34.74
CA GLN A 290 29.26 10.03 34.26
C GLN A 290 29.59 11.34 34.99
N GLY A 291 30.84 11.46 35.45
CA GLY A 291 31.32 12.64 36.15
C GLY A 291 32.79 12.94 35.85
N SER A 292 33.15 14.22 35.91
CA SER A 292 34.56 14.63 35.87
C SER A 292 35.29 14.27 37.16
N ALA A 293 36.63 14.33 37.15
CA ALA A 293 37.44 14.11 38.34
C ALA A 293 37.04 15.05 39.50
N SER A 294 36.66 16.29 39.19
CA SER A 294 36.21 17.31 40.16
C SER A 294 34.73 17.21 40.58
N SER A 295 33.92 16.39 39.91
CA SER A 295 32.49 16.23 40.24
C SER A 295 32.26 15.31 41.44
N ARG A 296 31.19 15.56 42.20
CA ARG A 296 30.85 14.79 43.41
C ARG A 296 30.20 13.43 43.13
N GLY A 297 29.64 13.22 41.93
CA GLY A 297 28.87 12.01 41.62
C GLY A 297 27.43 12.05 42.16
N LYS A 298 26.75 10.90 42.19
CA LYS A 298 25.43 10.74 42.83
C LYS A 298 25.51 9.75 43.98
N THR A 299 24.58 9.84 44.92
CA THR A 299 24.47 8.90 46.04
C THR A 299 24.03 7.52 45.56
N LEU A 300 24.59 6.47 46.16
CA LEU A 300 24.19 5.08 45.90
C LEU A 300 22.73 4.81 46.24
N PHE A 301 22.20 5.49 47.26
CA PHE A 301 20.78 5.44 47.65
C PHE A 301 19.82 5.88 46.53
N ASN A 302 20.24 6.77 45.64
CA ASN A 302 19.40 7.21 44.53
C ASN A 302 19.45 6.27 43.31
N LEU A 303 20.47 5.40 43.25
CA LEU A 303 20.72 4.50 42.12
C LEU A 303 20.20 3.09 42.38
N LEU A 304 20.14 2.69 43.65
CA LEU A 304 19.72 1.38 44.10
C LEU A 304 18.53 1.53 45.03
N PRO A 305 17.50 0.66 44.95
CA PRO A 305 16.34 0.69 45.84
C PRO A 305 16.73 0.18 47.24
N LEU A 306 17.50 0.99 47.97
CA LEU A 306 17.95 0.70 49.35
C LEU A 306 16.87 1.15 50.34
N LYS A 307 16.64 0.36 51.39
CA LYS A 307 15.85 0.79 52.56
C LYS A 307 16.68 1.73 53.43
N SER A 308 16.03 2.58 54.23
CA SER A 308 16.68 3.66 55.02
C SER A 308 17.78 3.17 55.99
N HIS A 309 17.75 1.91 56.41
CA HIS A 309 18.74 1.30 57.31
C HIS A 309 19.80 0.44 56.58
N GLN A 310 19.82 0.42 55.23
CA GLN A 310 20.75 -0.40 54.45
C GLN A 310 21.96 0.40 53.99
N SER A 311 23.15 -0.10 54.29
CA SER A 311 24.42 0.40 53.74
C SER A 311 25.07 -0.67 52.86
N ILE A 312 25.94 -0.23 51.95
CA ILE A 312 26.69 -1.11 51.07
C ILE A 312 28.02 -1.44 51.74
N SER A 313 28.29 -2.73 51.91
CA SER A 313 29.50 -3.25 52.56
C SER A 313 30.64 -3.45 51.57
N SER A 314 30.36 -4.02 50.39
CA SER A 314 31.36 -4.34 49.39
C SER A 314 30.83 -4.17 47.97
N ILE A 315 31.74 -3.85 47.05
CA ILE A 315 31.43 -3.60 45.64
C ILE A 315 32.41 -4.40 44.81
N MET A 316 31.86 -5.28 43.95
CA MET A 316 32.66 -6.19 43.14
C MET A 316 32.27 -6.06 41.66
N PRO A 317 33.22 -5.74 40.76
CA PRO A 317 33.00 -5.93 39.33
C PRO A 317 32.95 -7.43 39.03
N LEU A 318 31.89 -7.89 38.37
CA LEU A 318 31.78 -9.26 37.90
C LEU A 318 32.39 -9.33 36.50
N PRO A 319 33.45 -10.12 36.26
CA PRO A 319 34.06 -10.25 34.94
C PRO A 319 33.03 -10.64 33.88
N ASP A 320 33.18 -10.17 32.65
CA ASP A 320 32.22 -10.47 31.58
C ASP A 320 32.36 -11.91 31.04
N SER A 321 33.45 -12.62 31.37
CA SER A 321 33.74 -13.98 30.92
C SER A 321 33.38 -15.02 31.98
N GLU A 322 32.41 -15.89 31.70
CA GLU A 322 32.02 -17.00 32.60
C GLU A 322 33.18 -17.96 32.90
N SER A 323 34.11 -18.11 31.96
CA SER A 323 35.35 -18.88 32.13
C SER A 323 36.30 -18.28 33.17
N GLU A 324 36.24 -16.97 33.42
CA GLU A 324 37.02 -16.29 34.46
C GLU A 324 36.34 -16.36 35.84
N TRP A 325 35.02 -16.63 35.89
CA TRP A 325 34.30 -16.79 37.16
C TRP A 325 34.82 -17.97 37.97
N LYS A 326 35.30 -19.02 37.30
CA LYS A 326 35.94 -20.18 37.95
C LYS A 326 37.28 -19.87 38.62
N LYS A 327 37.91 -18.73 38.29
CA LYS A 327 39.19 -18.29 38.87
C LYS A 327 39.01 -17.28 40.02
N LEU A 328 37.77 -16.93 40.38
CA LEU A 328 37.46 -15.97 41.45
C LEU A 328 37.41 -16.60 42.86
N TYR A 329 37.99 -17.79 43.02
CA TYR A 329 38.21 -18.46 44.30
C TYR A 329 39.64 -18.97 44.40
#